data_AF-A0AAD5TWC6-F1
#
_entry.id   AF-A0AAD5TWC6-F1
#
_cell.length_a   1.000
_cell.length_b   1.000
_cell.length_c   1.000
_cell.angle_alpha   90.00
_cell.angle_beta   90.00
_cell.angle_gamma   90.00
#
_symmetry.space_group_name_H-M   'P 1'
#
loop_
_entity.id
_entity.type
_entity.pdbx_description
1 polymer ?
#
loop_
_entity_poly.entity_id
_entity_poly.type
_entity_poly.pdbx_seq_one_letter_code
_entity_poly.pdbx_strand_id
1 'polypeptide(L)'
;VHVNFDSDDPEYPPDICVEKDLKYLNILNLPSLLYWDSNNTNALSKVLFEIKDIFMQEQMKFISSLNISSLQFDLSMISHRQNVEIAFQKPNLILIKIPINITLESGQKMDTNIRELISHEIGLSLLVKYIFAENYITNIHVDVLDLDKEISEVFKPPPYKNEYNLLDYLDCFEKELKNSMIKKFNLVNLRKSFIKLLKNQFDTSKVVKLMLTEADLDNFNFVSFTLKYLKVDLSLEENFNLPEWKKEDLYIFNSKIVFC
;
A
#
# COMPACT_ATOMS: atom_id res chain seq x y z
N VAL A 1 16.73 15.97 12.81
CA VAL A 1 16.12 17.25 13.26
C VAL A 1 15.66 17.04 14.69
N HIS A 2 16.06 17.90 15.61
CA HIS A 2 15.59 17.93 16.99
C HIS A 2 14.63 19.10 17.14
N VAL A 3 13.50 18.87 17.80
CA VAL A 3 12.45 19.87 18.02
C VAL A 3 12.22 19.96 19.52
N ASN A 4 12.47 21.11 20.11
CA ASN A 4 12.31 21.35 21.54
C ASN A 4 11.17 22.35 21.75
N PHE A 5 10.18 21.95 22.55
CA PHE A 5 9.14 22.85 23.03
C PHE A 5 9.44 23.24 24.46
N ASP A 6 9.13 24.48 24.82
CA ASP A 6 9.02 24.87 26.21
C ASP A 6 7.66 24.40 26.75
N SER A 7 7.68 23.61 27.81
CA SER A 7 6.46 23.10 28.44
C SER A 7 5.72 24.18 29.23
N ASP A 8 6.44 25.19 29.71
CA ASP A 8 5.86 26.26 30.51
C ASP A 8 5.18 27.33 29.63
N ASP A 9 5.55 27.37 28.35
CA ASP A 9 5.17 28.40 27.37
C ASP A 9 4.71 27.77 26.01
N PRO A 10 3.61 26.99 25.99
CA PRO A 10 3.21 26.17 24.82
C PRO A 10 2.70 26.98 23.62
N GLU A 11 2.46 28.28 23.80
CA GLU A 11 2.01 29.18 22.74
C GLU A 11 3.14 29.64 21.80
N TYR A 12 4.39 29.51 22.23
CA TYR A 12 5.56 29.91 21.45
C TYR A 12 6.02 28.82 20.47
N PRO A 13 6.68 29.21 19.37
CA PRO A 13 7.25 28.24 18.42
C PRO A 13 8.34 27.38 19.07
N PRO A 14 8.52 26.14 18.59
CA PRO A 14 9.61 25.29 19.07
C PRO A 14 10.97 25.78 18.58
N ASP A 15 12.00 25.46 19.34
CA ASP A 15 13.38 25.51 18.88
C ASP A 15 13.66 24.32 17.95
N ILE A 16 14.14 24.60 16.74
CA ILE A 16 14.45 23.58 15.74
C ILE A 16 15.94 23.54 15.48
N CYS A 17 16.56 22.42 15.83
CA CYS A 17 17.96 22.13 15.58
C CYS A 17 18.09 21.11 14.45
N VAL A 18 18.73 21.50 13.35
CA VAL A 18 19.06 20.59 12.25
C VAL A 18 20.55 20.25 12.29
N GLU A 19 20.87 18.96 12.39
CA GLU A 19 22.25 18.50 12.48
C GLU A 19 22.96 18.54 11.12
N LYS A 20 24.24 18.96 11.16
CA LYS A 20 25.40 18.80 10.26
C LYS A 20 25.28 18.95 8.73
N ASP A 21 24.12 18.78 8.10
CA ASP A 21 24.03 18.64 6.64
C ASP A 21 23.24 19.75 5.92
N LEU A 22 22.50 20.60 6.65
CA LEU A 22 21.89 21.82 6.10
C LEU A 22 22.81 22.99 6.36
N LYS A 23 23.42 23.56 5.31
CA LYS A 23 24.52 24.49 5.51
C LYS A 23 24.10 25.77 6.23
N TYR A 24 22.90 26.31 6.04
CA TYR A 24 22.28 27.32 6.90
C TYR A 24 20.78 27.41 6.59
N LEU A 25 19.91 27.17 7.56
CA LEU A 25 18.47 27.46 7.43
C LEU A 25 18.24 28.93 7.77
N ASN A 26 17.80 29.72 6.79
CA ASN A 26 17.34 31.09 7.05
C ASN A 26 15.87 31.04 7.50
N ILE A 27 15.55 31.69 8.62
CA ILE A 27 14.17 31.77 9.14
C ILE A 27 13.18 32.38 8.14
N LEU A 28 13.65 33.23 7.22
CA LEU A 28 12.82 33.78 6.15
C LEU A 28 12.31 32.72 5.17
N ASN A 29 13.00 31.57 5.10
CA ASN A 29 12.57 30.43 4.29
C ASN A 29 11.59 29.51 5.05
N LEU A 30 11.29 29.82 6.32
CA LEU A 30 10.39 29.05 7.20
C LEU A 30 9.19 29.91 7.62
N PRO A 31 8.30 30.30 6.70
CA PRO A 31 7.18 31.17 7.02
C PRO A 31 6.24 30.56 8.06
N SER A 32 6.09 29.24 8.12
CA SER A 32 5.28 28.59 9.15
C SER A 32 5.87 28.71 10.56
N LEU A 33 7.20 28.89 10.68
CA LEU A 33 7.86 29.14 11.95
C LEU A 33 7.84 30.64 12.30
N LEU A 34 7.99 31.51 11.29
CA LEU A 34 7.95 32.97 11.46
C LEU A 34 6.55 33.46 11.89
N TYR A 35 5.50 32.88 11.31
CA TYR A 35 4.10 33.16 11.63
C TYR A 35 3.47 31.99 12.38
N TRP A 36 4.14 31.56 13.46
CA TRP A 36 3.70 30.44 14.27
C TRP A 36 2.27 30.65 14.80
N ASP A 37 1.43 29.63 14.63
CA ASP A 37 0.07 29.58 15.13
C ASP A 37 -0.10 28.32 15.98
N SER A 38 -0.03 28.48 17.29
CA SER A 38 -0.17 27.39 18.27
C SER A 38 -1.56 26.75 18.26
N ASN A 39 -2.59 27.41 17.71
CA ASN A 39 -3.93 26.83 17.57
C ASN A 39 -4.05 25.92 16.34
N ASN A 40 -3.08 25.97 15.42
CA ASN A 40 -3.07 25.13 14.25
C ASN A 40 -2.39 23.79 14.56
N THR A 41 -3.17 22.71 14.61
CA THR A 41 -2.66 21.35 14.89
C THR A 41 -1.61 20.87 13.89
N ASN A 42 -1.53 21.49 12.72
CA ASN A 42 -0.56 21.15 11.67
C ASN A 42 0.64 22.10 11.62
N ALA A 43 0.75 23.09 12.51
CA ALA A 43 1.81 24.10 12.49
C ALA A 43 3.22 23.48 12.42
N LEU A 44 3.52 22.54 13.31
CA LEU A 44 4.81 21.85 13.31
C LEU A 44 5.06 21.09 12.01
N SER A 45 4.07 20.34 11.50
CA SER A 45 4.22 19.57 10.26
C SER A 45 4.57 20.48 9.08
N LYS A 46 3.95 21.66 8.97
CA LYS A 46 4.26 22.63 7.91
C LYS A 46 5.70 23.11 7.98
N VAL A 47 6.18 23.43 9.18
CA VAL A 47 7.59 23.83 9.38
C VAL A 47 8.54 22.70 8.96
N LEU A 48 8.24 21.45 9.35
CA LEU A 48 9.07 20.30 8.96
C LEU A 48 9.04 20.04 7.45
N PHE A 49 7.91 20.25 6.78
CA PHE A 49 7.82 20.17 5.32
C PHE A 49 8.62 21.28 4.63
N GLU A 50 8.57 22.51 5.13
CA GLU A 50 9.41 23.62 4.62
C GLU A 50 10.91 23.30 4.76
N ILE A 51 11.33 22.77 5.92
CA ILE A 51 12.72 22.33 6.14
C ILE A 51 13.10 21.21 5.15
N LYS A 52 12.21 20.23 4.95
CA LYS A 52 12.41 19.13 4.00
C LYS A 52 12.58 19.69 2.58
N ASP A 53 11.73 20.62 2.15
CA ASP A 53 11.79 21.20 0.80
C ASP A 53 13.10 21.98 0.58
N ILE A 54 13.56 22.74 1.58
CA ILE A 54 14.85 23.43 1.53
C ILE A 54 16.00 22.43 1.39
N PHE A 55 16.01 21.40 2.23
CA PHE A 55 17.00 20.32 2.13
C PHE A 55 16.99 19.70 0.74
N MET A 56 15.81 19.40 0.22
CA MET A 56 15.64 18.82 -1.10
C MET A 56 16.20 19.69 -2.23
N GLN A 57 15.99 21.00 -2.15
CA GLN A 57 16.56 21.96 -3.10
C GLN A 57 18.09 22.03 -3.02
N GLU A 58 18.67 21.98 -1.83
CA GLU A 58 20.13 21.96 -1.65
C GLU A 58 20.74 20.68 -2.22
N GLN A 59 20.12 19.52 -1.96
CA GLN A 59 20.53 18.23 -2.51
C GLN A 59 20.51 18.25 -4.04
N MET A 60 19.44 18.78 -4.64
CA MET A 60 19.33 18.90 -6.09
C MET A 60 20.40 19.81 -6.69
N LYS A 61 20.64 20.98 -6.09
CA LYS A 61 21.72 21.88 -6.54
C LYS A 61 23.09 21.20 -6.48
N PHE A 62 23.37 20.47 -5.40
CA PHE A 62 24.62 19.74 -5.25
C PHE A 62 24.75 18.64 -6.31
N ILE A 63 23.72 17.81 -6.50
CA ILE A 63 23.72 16.72 -7.47
C ILE A 63 23.86 17.24 -8.91
N SER A 64 23.20 18.35 -9.26
CA SER A 64 23.39 19.01 -10.54
C SER A 64 24.83 19.48 -10.75
N SER A 65 25.54 19.90 -9.70
CA SER A 65 26.95 20.30 -9.80
C SER A 65 27.93 19.16 -10.08
N LEU A 66 27.53 17.90 -9.84
CA LEU A 66 28.35 16.72 -10.13
C LEU A 66 28.48 16.43 -11.64
N ASN A 67 27.66 17.07 -12.49
CA ASN A 67 27.70 16.95 -13.94
C ASN A 67 27.64 15.49 -14.49
N ILE A 68 26.92 14.61 -13.81
CA ILE A 68 26.71 13.22 -14.23
C ILE A 68 25.54 13.17 -15.22
N SER A 69 25.83 13.14 -16.53
CA SER A 69 24.81 13.28 -17.59
C SER A 69 23.68 12.25 -17.52
N SER A 70 23.98 10.98 -17.25
CA SER A 70 22.96 9.92 -17.17
C SER A 70 21.99 10.12 -16.01
N LEU A 71 22.50 10.60 -14.87
CA LEU A 71 21.67 10.93 -13.72
C LEU A 71 20.80 12.16 -14.00
N GLN A 72 21.34 13.20 -14.64
CA GLN A 72 20.55 14.38 -15.00
C GLN A 72 19.43 14.03 -15.99
N PHE A 73 19.69 13.09 -16.91
CA PHE A 73 18.65 12.55 -17.79
C PHE A 73 17.53 11.88 -17.00
N ASP A 74 17.86 10.92 -16.12
CA ASP A 74 16.85 10.23 -15.30
C ASP A 74 16.06 11.20 -14.42
N LEU A 75 16.73 12.17 -13.77
CA LEU A 75 16.10 13.21 -12.95
C LEU A 75 15.13 14.08 -13.76
N SER A 76 15.51 14.44 -15.00
CA SER A 76 14.63 15.21 -15.88
C SER A 76 13.35 14.44 -16.23
N MET A 77 13.46 13.11 -16.39
CA MET A 77 12.32 12.25 -16.74
C MET A 77 11.35 12.07 -15.58
N ILE A 78 11.83 12.06 -14.33
CA ILE A 78 10.98 11.91 -13.14
C ILE A 78 10.56 13.25 -12.51
N SER A 79 10.99 14.39 -13.07
CA SER A 79 10.74 15.73 -12.50
C SER A 79 9.27 16.12 -12.35
N HIS A 80 8.39 15.52 -13.15
CA HIS A 80 6.94 15.75 -13.11
C HIS A 80 6.24 14.96 -11.99
N ARG A 81 6.92 14.00 -11.37
CA ARG A 81 6.36 13.19 -10.27
C ARG A 81 6.39 13.98 -8.97
N GLN A 82 5.29 13.94 -8.23
CA GLN A 82 5.18 14.58 -6.92
C GLN A 82 5.90 13.75 -5.85
N ASN A 83 6.41 14.42 -4.81
CA ASN A 83 6.98 13.79 -3.60
C ASN A 83 8.20 12.88 -3.86
N VAL A 84 8.94 13.09 -4.94
CA VAL A 84 10.24 12.43 -5.15
C VAL A 84 11.24 13.00 -4.16
N GLU A 85 11.91 12.14 -3.40
CA GLU A 85 12.94 12.53 -2.43
C GLU A 85 14.31 12.10 -2.93
N ILE A 86 15.32 12.96 -2.76
CA ILE A 86 16.65 12.76 -3.31
C ILE A 86 17.67 13.14 -2.24
N ALA A 87 18.66 12.28 -2.02
CA ALA A 87 19.69 12.53 -1.04
C ALA A 87 21.05 12.02 -1.52
N PHE A 88 22.04 12.88 -1.46
CA PHE A 88 23.45 12.52 -1.50
C PHE A 88 23.88 12.07 -0.09
N GLN A 89 24.19 10.79 0.09
CA GLN A 89 24.51 10.23 1.41
C GLN A 89 26.00 9.98 1.66
N LYS A 90 26.75 9.62 0.62
CA LYS A 90 28.17 9.26 0.69
C LYS A 90 28.88 9.85 -0.53
N PRO A 91 30.22 9.97 -0.53
CA PRO A 91 30.98 10.57 -1.62
C PRO A 91 30.64 10.05 -3.03
N ASN A 92 30.09 8.85 -3.11
CA ASN A 92 29.78 8.11 -4.33
C ASN A 92 28.36 7.52 -4.36
N LEU A 93 27.43 8.00 -3.51
CA LEU A 93 26.08 7.42 -3.39
C LEU A 93 25.00 8.50 -3.41
N ILE A 94 24.11 8.39 -4.39
CA ILE A 94 22.87 9.16 -4.49
C ILE A 94 21.69 8.21 -4.34
N LEU A 95 20.75 8.60 -3.48
CA LEU A 95 19.49 7.90 -3.26
C LEU A 95 18.36 8.71 -3.87
N ILE A 96 17.47 8.05 -4.60
CA ILE A 96 16.22 8.62 -5.09
C ILE A 96 15.08 7.73 -4.59
N LYS A 97 14.19 8.27 -3.78
CA LYS A 97 12.94 7.63 -3.36
C LYS A 97 11.81 8.15 -4.24
N ILE A 98 11.19 7.26 -4.99
CA ILE A 98 10.14 7.56 -5.96
C ILE A 98 8.83 6.93 -5.45
N PRO A 99 7.83 7.74 -5.06
CA PRO A 99 6.54 7.19 -4.68
C PRO A 99 5.84 6.57 -5.90
N ILE A 100 5.18 5.44 -5.68
CA ILE A 100 4.46 4.70 -6.72
C ILE A 100 2.97 4.88 -6.53
N ASN A 101 2.37 5.71 -7.39
CA ASN A 101 0.96 6.04 -7.33
C ASN A 101 0.20 5.21 -8.37
N ILE A 102 -0.41 4.11 -7.93
CA ILE A 102 -1.24 3.28 -8.81
C ILE A 102 -2.71 3.58 -8.56
N THR A 103 -3.32 4.28 -9.51
CA THR A 103 -4.78 4.41 -9.56
C THR A 103 -5.38 3.22 -10.29
N LEU A 104 -6.15 2.40 -9.59
CA LEU A 104 -6.99 1.37 -10.21
C LEU A 104 -8.27 2.04 -10.71
N GLU A 105 -8.40 2.20 -12.02
CA GLU A 105 -9.60 2.81 -12.62
C GLU A 105 -10.86 2.00 -12.28
N SER A 106 -11.87 2.70 -11.78
CA SER A 106 -13.11 2.15 -11.22
C SER A 106 -14.12 1.61 -12.23
N GLY A 107 -13.66 1.14 -13.41
CA GLY A 107 -14.52 0.70 -14.51
C GLY A 107 -15.06 -0.73 -14.35
N GLN A 108 -14.49 -1.53 -13.45
CA GLN A 108 -15.07 -2.80 -13.04
C GLN A 108 -15.94 -2.53 -11.81
N LYS A 109 -17.17 -3.04 -11.76
CA LYS A 109 -18.08 -2.93 -10.61
C LYS A 109 -17.42 -3.52 -9.36
N MET A 110 -16.57 -2.75 -8.71
CA MET A 110 -15.87 -3.12 -7.49
C MET A 110 -16.81 -2.85 -6.32
N ASP A 111 -16.96 -3.84 -5.45
CA ASP A 111 -17.73 -3.76 -4.22
C ASP A 111 -17.18 -2.65 -3.32
N THR A 112 -18.05 -1.90 -2.63
CA THR A 112 -17.69 -0.66 -1.91
C THR A 112 -16.65 -0.89 -0.81
N ASN A 113 -16.64 -2.06 -0.17
CA ASN A 113 -15.64 -2.38 0.86
C ASN A 113 -14.24 -2.65 0.26
N ILE A 114 -14.16 -2.98 -1.03
CA ILE A 114 -12.89 -3.21 -1.72
C ILE A 114 -12.34 -1.90 -2.32
N ARG A 115 -13.23 -0.95 -2.65
CA ARG A 115 -12.82 0.42 -2.94
C ARG A 115 -12.07 1.06 -1.77
N GLU A 116 -12.45 0.77 -0.52
CA GLU A 116 -11.72 1.25 0.65
C GLU A 116 -10.31 0.64 0.76
N LEU A 117 -10.14 -0.66 0.49
CA LEU A 117 -8.81 -1.30 0.41
C LEU A 117 -7.91 -0.73 -0.69
N ILE A 118 -8.50 -0.17 -1.75
CA ILE A 118 -7.79 0.38 -2.91
C ILE A 118 -7.65 1.91 -2.85
N SER A 119 -8.51 2.60 -2.09
CA SER A 119 -8.46 4.05 -1.90
C SER A 119 -7.41 4.48 -0.87
N HIS A 120 -6.84 3.54 -0.13
CA HIS A 120 -5.57 3.78 0.53
C HIS A 120 -4.52 3.84 -0.58
N GLU A 121 -3.97 5.03 -0.83
CA GLU A 121 -2.74 5.16 -1.60
C GLU A 121 -1.79 4.07 -1.11
N ILE A 122 -1.43 3.14 -2.00
CA ILE A 122 -0.45 2.12 -1.66
C ILE A 122 0.82 2.93 -1.41
N GLY A 123 1.24 3.04 -0.15
CA GLY A 123 2.39 3.83 0.30
C GLY A 123 3.74 3.26 -0.13
N LEU A 124 3.78 2.58 -1.27
CA LEU A 124 4.94 1.93 -1.82
C LEU A 124 5.85 2.95 -2.49
N SER A 125 7.14 2.78 -2.29
CA SER A 125 8.16 3.62 -2.92
C SER A 125 9.26 2.77 -3.53
N LEU A 126 9.79 3.20 -4.66
CA LEU A 126 11.03 2.67 -5.21
C LEU A 126 12.21 3.46 -4.67
N LEU A 127 13.20 2.79 -4.10
CA LEU A 127 14.47 3.37 -3.73
C LEU A 127 15.52 3.00 -4.78
N VAL A 128 15.92 4.00 -5.55
CA VAL A 128 16.98 3.88 -6.56
C VAL A 128 18.29 4.40 -5.96
N LYS A 129 19.32 3.56 -5.98
CA LYS A 129 20.66 3.86 -5.48
C LYS A 129 21.62 3.98 -6.65
N TYR A 130 22.06 5.19 -6.93
CA TYR A 130 23.08 5.47 -7.93
C TYR A 130 24.46 5.45 -7.26
N ILE A 131 25.27 4.46 -7.62
CA ILE A 131 26.68 4.39 -7.23
C ILE A 131 27.50 4.96 -8.38
N PHE A 132 28.28 5.99 -8.10
CA PHE A 132 29.04 6.69 -9.14
C PHE A 132 30.52 6.82 -8.77
N ALA A 133 31.38 6.92 -9.78
CA ALA A 133 32.79 7.21 -9.59
C ALA A 133 33.14 8.37 -10.52
N GLU A 134 33.87 9.35 -10.00
CA GLU A 134 34.15 10.59 -10.73
C GLU A 134 32.85 11.22 -11.24
N ASN A 135 32.59 11.14 -12.54
CA ASN A 135 31.42 11.76 -13.19
C ASN A 135 30.55 10.74 -13.96
N TYR A 136 30.66 9.44 -13.66
CA TYR A 136 29.85 8.40 -14.32
C TYR A 136 29.21 7.43 -13.33
N ILE A 137 28.04 6.91 -13.69
CA ILE A 137 27.34 5.89 -12.91
C ILE A 137 28.03 4.54 -13.14
N THR A 138 28.49 3.94 -12.04
CA THR A 138 29.11 2.60 -12.04
C THR A 138 28.08 1.50 -11.85
N ASN A 139 27.06 1.76 -11.04
CA ASN A 139 26.02 0.79 -10.73
C ASN A 139 24.72 1.47 -10.30
N ILE A 140 23.60 0.80 -10.57
CA ILE A 140 22.28 1.20 -10.12
C ILE A 140 21.65 0.02 -9.39
N HIS A 141 21.20 0.25 -8.15
CA HIS A 141 20.40 -0.72 -7.42
C HIS A 141 19.00 -0.16 -7.20
N VAL A 142 17.99 -1.01 -7.38
CA VAL A 142 16.60 -0.64 -7.13
C VAL A 142 16.03 -1.57 -6.07
N ASP A 143 15.56 -0.98 -4.99
CA ASP A 143 14.86 -1.66 -3.92
C ASP A 143 13.41 -1.19 -3.86
N VAL A 144 12.51 -2.07 -3.43
CA VAL A 144 11.12 -1.71 -3.16
C VAL A 144 10.98 -1.49 -1.65
N LEU A 145 10.55 -0.29 -1.26
CA LEU A 145 10.25 0.06 0.11
C LEU A 145 8.75 -0.05 0.35
N ASP A 146 8.39 -0.34 1.61
CA ASP A 146 7.02 -0.29 2.09
C ASP A 146 6.08 -1.25 1.30
N LEU A 147 6.64 -2.36 0.81
CA LEU A 147 5.87 -3.42 0.15
C LEU A 147 5.14 -4.25 1.21
N ASP A 148 3.82 -4.08 1.28
CA ASP A 148 2.98 -4.89 2.15
C ASP A 148 3.18 -6.39 1.87
N LYS A 149 3.22 -7.18 2.95
CA LYS A 149 3.39 -8.64 2.88
C LYS A 149 2.37 -9.27 1.91
N GLU A 150 1.15 -8.79 1.98
CA GLU A 150 0.03 -9.18 1.14
C GLU A 150 0.22 -8.90 -0.36
N ILE A 151 0.96 -7.84 -0.71
CA ILE A 151 1.29 -7.51 -2.11
C ILE A 151 2.50 -8.33 -2.55
N SER A 152 3.47 -8.55 -1.66
CA SER A 152 4.67 -9.34 -1.93
C SER A 152 4.40 -10.80 -2.31
N GLU A 153 3.26 -11.35 -1.89
CA GLU A 153 2.84 -12.71 -2.25
C GLU A 153 2.39 -12.83 -3.73
N VAL A 154 1.85 -11.74 -4.30
CA VAL A 154 1.28 -11.75 -5.66
C VAL A 154 2.10 -10.97 -6.67
N PHE A 155 2.96 -10.07 -6.21
CA PHE A 155 3.79 -9.22 -7.03
C PHE A 155 5.27 -9.51 -6.78
N LYS A 156 5.97 -9.84 -7.86
CA LYS A 156 7.43 -9.96 -7.86
C LYS A 156 7.99 -8.82 -8.69
N PRO A 157 8.70 -7.86 -8.07
CA PRO A 157 9.31 -6.74 -8.79
C PRO A 157 10.16 -7.21 -9.98
N PRO A 158 10.01 -6.60 -11.17
CA PRO A 158 10.91 -6.88 -12.26
C PRO A 158 12.33 -6.46 -11.88
N PRO A 159 13.37 -7.23 -12.24
CA PRO A 159 14.75 -6.85 -11.95
C PRO A 159 15.13 -5.61 -12.78
N TYR A 160 15.77 -4.64 -12.13
CA TYR A 160 16.39 -3.53 -12.86
C TYR A 160 17.59 -4.04 -13.66
N LYS A 161 17.67 -3.66 -14.93
CA LYS A 161 18.84 -3.93 -15.78
C LYS A 161 19.45 -2.60 -16.17
N ASN A 162 20.78 -2.50 -16.14
CA ASN A 162 21.51 -1.27 -16.42
C ASN A 162 21.29 -0.70 -17.84
N GLU A 163 20.69 -1.48 -18.73
CA GLU A 163 20.32 -1.07 -20.09
C GLU A 163 18.99 -0.29 -20.15
N TYR A 164 18.16 -0.39 -19.10
CA TYR A 164 16.92 0.38 -19.02
C TYR A 164 17.21 1.79 -18.49
N ASN A 165 16.56 2.78 -19.09
CA ASN A 165 16.43 4.07 -18.42
C ASN A 165 15.43 3.92 -17.26
N LEU A 166 15.51 4.83 -16.29
CA LEU A 166 14.67 4.75 -15.10
C LEU A 166 13.17 4.84 -15.44
N LEU A 167 12.79 5.67 -16.42
CA LEU A 167 11.41 5.89 -16.81
C LEU A 167 10.74 4.60 -17.35
N ASP A 168 11.40 3.91 -18.27
CA ASP A 168 10.91 2.66 -18.86
C ASP A 168 10.78 1.57 -17.79
N TYR A 169 11.71 1.55 -16.83
CA TYR A 169 11.61 0.65 -15.69
C TYR A 169 10.42 0.99 -14.80
N LEU A 170 10.20 2.26 -14.47
CA LEU A 170 9.06 2.71 -13.67
C LEU A 170 7.73 2.33 -14.34
N ASP A 171 7.60 2.58 -15.64
CA ASP A 171 6.39 2.23 -16.41
C ASP A 171 6.14 0.72 -16.41
N CYS A 172 7.21 -0.07 -16.58
CA CYS A 172 7.14 -1.54 -16.51
C CYS A 172 6.71 -2.00 -15.12
N PHE A 173 7.36 -1.48 -14.07
CA PHE A 173 7.08 -1.80 -12.67
C PHE A 173 5.62 -1.48 -12.31
N GLU A 174 5.14 -0.27 -12.64
CA GLU A 174 3.77 0.16 -12.35
C GLU A 174 2.73 -0.68 -13.08
N LYS A 175 3.00 -1.03 -14.35
CA LYS A 175 2.13 -1.90 -15.13
C LYS A 175 2.06 -3.31 -14.56
N GLU A 176 3.18 -3.89 -14.17
CA GLU A 176 3.21 -5.23 -13.56
C GLU A 176 2.55 -5.25 -12.19
N LEU A 177 2.79 -4.23 -11.37
CA LEU A 177 2.15 -4.07 -10.06
C LEU A 177 0.63 -3.93 -10.24
N LYS A 178 0.17 -3.04 -11.14
CA LYS A 178 -1.25 -2.89 -11.49
C LYS A 178 -1.89 -4.21 -11.93
N ASN A 179 -1.23 -4.96 -12.81
CA ASN A 179 -1.73 -6.26 -13.28
C ASN A 179 -1.80 -7.29 -12.16
N SER A 180 -0.81 -7.32 -11.26
CA SER A 180 -0.77 -8.23 -10.12
C SER A 180 -1.89 -7.92 -9.12
N MET A 181 -2.13 -6.63 -8.86
CA MET A 181 -3.24 -6.17 -8.04
C MET A 181 -4.60 -6.52 -8.65
N ILE A 182 -4.78 -6.33 -9.96
CA ILE A 182 -6.02 -6.74 -10.66
C ILE A 182 -6.23 -8.25 -10.57
N LYS A 183 -5.18 -9.06 -10.72
CA LYS A 183 -5.28 -10.52 -10.57
C LYS A 183 -5.68 -10.92 -9.16
N LYS A 184 -5.04 -10.36 -8.13
CA LYS A 184 -5.38 -10.60 -6.72
C LYS A 184 -6.84 -10.23 -6.46
N PHE A 185 -7.26 -9.06 -6.92
CA PHE A 185 -8.63 -8.58 -6.80
C PHE A 185 -9.65 -9.53 -7.44
N ASN A 186 -9.39 -9.97 -8.67
CA ASN A 186 -10.26 -10.92 -9.37
C ASN A 186 -10.39 -12.24 -8.61
N LEU A 187 -9.31 -12.74 -8.01
CA LEU A 187 -9.34 -13.95 -7.18
C LEU A 187 -10.21 -13.76 -5.93
N VAL A 188 -10.08 -12.64 -5.22
CA VAL A 188 -10.91 -12.34 -4.04
C VAL A 188 -12.40 -12.26 -4.43
N ASN A 189 -12.74 -11.61 -5.54
CA ASN A 189 -14.13 -11.54 -6.02
C ASN A 189 -14.70 -12.89 -6.43
N LEU A 190 -13.89 -13.74 -7.07
CA LEU A 190 -14.29 -15.11 -7.42
C LEU A 190 -14.59 -15.91 -6.16
N ARG A 191 -13.72 -15.85 -5.14
CA ARG A 191 -13.93 -16.51 -3.84
C ARG A 191 -15.20 -16.01 -3.15
N LYS A 192 -15.39 -14.69 -3.09
CA LYS A 192 -16.60 -14.07 -2.51
C LYS A 192 -17.88 -14.51 -3.24
N SER A 193 -17.84 -14.52 -4.57
CA SER A 193 -18.99 -14.94 -5.41
C SER A 193 -19.32 -16.42 -5.19
N PHE A 194 -18.30 -17.26 -5.10
CA PHE A 194 -18.45 -18.69 -4.79
C PHE A 194 -19.11 -18.89 -3.42
N ILE A 195 -18.66 -18.17 -2.38
CA ILE A 195 -19.25 -18.26 -1.03
C ILE A 195 -20.71 -17.80 -1.03
N LYS A 196 -21.02 -16.72 -1.77
CA LYS A 196 -22.40 -16.24 -1.93
C LYS A 196 -23.28 -17.27 -2.64
N LEU A 197 -22.77 -17.90 -3.69
CA LEU A 197 -23.45 -18.99 -4.41
C LEU A 197 -23.72 -20.18 -3.48
N LEU A 198 -22.71 -20.62 -2.72
CA LEU A 198 -22.87 -21.69 -1.73
C LEU A 198 -23.98 -21.34 -0.73
N LYS A 199 -23.93 -20.15 -0.13
CA LYS A 199 -24.94 -19.70 0.83
C LYS A 199 -26.35 -19.74 0.22
N ASN A 200 -26.54 -19.17 -0.97
CA ASN A 200 -27.83 -19.17 -1.66
C ASN A 200 -28.35 -20.58 -1.98
N GLN A 201 -27.46 -21.49 -2.40
CA GLN A 201 -27.84 -22.88 -2.72
C GLN A 201 -28.37 -23.63 -1.50
N PHE A 202 -27.77 -23.43 -0.33
CA PHE A 202 -28.20 -24.09 0.89
C PHE A 202 -29.33 -23.36 1.64
N ASP A 203 -29.48 -22.04 1.49
CA ASP A 203 -30.59 -21.28 2.08
C ASP A 203 -31.96 -21.66 1.48
N THR A 204 -31.98 -22.17 0.25
CA THR A 204 -33.21 -22.62 -0.44
C THR A 204 -33.60 -24.06 -0.12
N SER A 205 -32.73 -24.82 0.55
CA SER A 205 -33.01 -26.22 0.90
C SER A 205 -33.86 -26.31 2.16
N LYS A 206 -34.93 -27.12 2.09
CA LYS A 206 -35.81 -27.36 3.25
C LYS A 206 -35.27 -28.42 4.22
N VAL A 207 -34.32 -29.23 3.77
CA VAL A 207 -33.80 -30.42 4.50
C VAL A 207 -32.36 -30.20 4.97
N VAL A 208 -31.61 -29.34 4.30
CA VAL A 208 -30.21 -29.04 4.62
C VAL A 208 -30.08 -27.53 4.85
N LYS A 209 -29.44 -27.14 5.93
CA LYS A 209 -29.06 -25.74 6.18
C LYS A 209 -27.56 -25.64 6.32
N LEU A 210 -26.96 -24.71 5.59
CA LEU A 210 -25.57 -24.35 5.75
C LEU A 210 -25.49 -23.07 6.57
N MET A 211 -24.81 -23.12 7.70
CA MET A 211 -24.53 -21.93 8.51
C MET A 211 -23.05 -21.59 8.37
N LEU A 212 -22.76 -20.40 7.86
CA LEU A 212 -21.42 -19.82 7.94
C LEU A 212 -21.08 -19.60 9.42
N THR A 213 -19.91 -20.09 9.83
CA THR A 213 -19.43 -20.00 11.22
C THR A 213 -18.26 -19.06 11.35
N GLU A 214 -17.37 -19.07 10.36
CA GLU A 214 -16.18 -18.25 10.31
C GLU A 214 -15.80 -18.00 8.85
N ALA A 215 -15.29 -16.82 8.55
CA ALA A 215 -14.73 -16.49 7.25
C ALA A 215 -13.61 -15.47 7.44
N ASP A 216 -12.57 -15.59 6.62
CA ASP A 216 -11.65 -14.49 6.36
C ASP A 216 -12.42 -13.43 5.55
N LEU A 217 -12.79 -12.33 6.20
CA LEU A 217 -13.63 -11.29 5.57
C LEU A 217 -12.83 -10.36 4.67
N ASP A 218 -11.51 -10.32 4.82
CA ASP A 218 -10.64 -9.41 4.10
C ASP A 218 -10.23 -10.02 2.75
N ASN A 219 -9.82 -11.29 2.75
CA ASN A 219 -9.28 -11.96 1.57
C ASN A 219 -10.05 -13.22 1.15
N PHE A 220 -11.01 -13.68 1.96
CA PHE A 220 -11.75 -14.91 1.73
C PHE A 220 -10.86 -16.13 1.46
N ASN A 221 -9.68 -16.19 2.10
CA ASN A 221 -8.76 -17.33 1.96
C ASN A 221 -9.32 -18.61 2.58
N PHE A 222 -10.25 -18.49 3.53
CA PHE A 222 -10.97 -19.64 4.06
C PHE A 222 -12.39 -19.29 4.45
N VAL A 223 -13.24 -20.32 4.46
CA VAL A 223 -14.58 -20.28 5.04
C VAL A 223 -14.84 -21.57 5.81
N SER A 224 -15.31 -21.42 7.04
CA SER A 224 -15.79 -22.50 7.88
C SER A 224 -17.32 -22.49 7.92
N PHE A 225 -17.94 -23.66 7.75
CA PHE A 225 -19.38 -23.82 7.79
C PHE A 225 -19.81 -25.04 8.58
N THR A 226 -21.01 -24.93 9.14
CA THR A 226 -21.74 -26.03 9.75
C THR A 226 -22.91 -26.39 8.84
N LEU A 227 -22.89 -27.60 8.30
CA LEU A 227 -24.02 -28.22 7.63
C LEU A 227 -24.89 -28.93 8.67
N LYS A 228 -26.18 -28.61 8.68
CA LYS A 228 -27.20 -29.31 9.46
C LYS A 228 -28.16 -29.99 8.51
N TYR A 229 -28.39 -31.29 8.68
CA TYR A 229 -29.37 -32.03 7.90
C TYR A 229 -30.42 -32.67 8.79
N LEU A 230 -31.69 -32.53 8.39
CA LEU A 230 -32.83 -33.18 9.02
C LEU A 230 -32.74 -34.69 8.77
N LYS A 231 -32.86 -35.47 9.85
CA LYS A 231 -33.00 -36.91 9.79
C LYS A 231 -34.40 -37.21 9.26
N VAL A 232 -34.47 -37.64 8.00
CA VAL A 232 -35.72 -38.03 7.35
C VAL A 232 -35.78 -39.54 7.30
N ASP A 233 -36.80 -40.14 7.91
CA ASP A 233 -37.05 -41.58 7.80
C ASP A 233 -37.71 -41.85 6.45
N LEU A 234 -37.00 -42.54 5.55
CA LEU A 234 -37.43 -42.77 4.16
C LEU A 234 -38.54 -43.84 4.05
N SER A 235 -39.03 -44.38 5.16
CA SER A 235 -39.95 -45.52 5.19
C SER A 235 -41.44 -45.17 5.04
N LEU A 236 -41.80 -43.92 4.70
CA LEU A 236 -43.19 -43.50 4.56
C LEU A 236 -43.40 -42.78 3.23
N GLU A 237 -43.68 -43.57 2.20
CA GLU A 237 -44.32 -43.08 0.98
C GLU A 237 -45.71 -42.50 1.32
N GLU A 238 -45.99 -41.34 0.73
CA GLU A 238 -47.33 -40.77 0.42
C GLU A 238 -47.78 -39.46 1.10
N ASN A 239 -47.19 -38.94 2.19
CA ASN A 239 -47.52 -37.57 2.63
C ASN A 239 -46.36 -36.90 3.42
N PHE A 240 -45.42 -36.28 2.70
CA PHE A 240 -44.28 -35.58 3.30
C PHE A 240 -44.69 -34.23 3.91
N ASN A 241 -45.03 -34.22 5.20
CA ASN A 241 -44.89 -33.04 6.03
C ASN A 241 -43.48 -33.06 6.63
N LEU A 242 -42.61 -32.15 6.18
CA LEU A 242 -41.27 -32.01 6.75
C LEU A 242 -41.38 -31.66 8.24
N PRO A 243 -40.68 -32.38 9.14
CA PRO A 243 -40.70 -32.05 10.56
C PRO A 243 -40.12 -30.66 10.81
N GLU A 244 -40.65 -29.96 11.83
CA GLU A 244 -40.02 -28.74 12.33
C GLU A 244 -38.57 -29.03 12.77
N TRP A 245 -37.67 -28.06 12.60
CA TRP A 245 -36.25 -28.19 12.93
C TRP A 245 -36.04 -28.32 14.46
N LYS A 246 -36.25 -29.51 15.01
CA LYS A 246 -35.97 -29.84 16.40
C LYS A 246 -34.54 -30.35 16.56
N LYS A 247 -33.90 -30.00 17.67
CA LYS A 247 -32.46 -30.22 17.90
C LYS A 247 -32.07 -31.70 17.92
N GLU A 248 -33.02 -32.57 18.22
CA GLU A 248 -32.87 -34.03 18.37
C GLU A 248 -32.84 -34.78 17.02
N ASP A 249 -33.32 -34.14 15.95
CA ASP A 249 -33.47 -34.72 14.61
C ASP A 249 -32.43 -34.20 13.61
N LEU A 250 -31.32 -33.63 14.11
CA LEU A 250 -30.30 -33.00 13.29
C LEU A 250 -28.98 -33.73 13.38
N TYR A 251 -28.43 -34.04 12.22
CA TYR A 251 -27.01 -34.31 12.13
C TYR A 251 -26.26 -33.03 11.80
N ILE A 252 -25.07 -32.90 12.38
CA ILE A 252 -24.23 -31.71 12.29
C ILE A 252 -22.87 -32.12 11.71
N PHE A 253 -22.46 -31.46 10.63
CA PHE A 253 -21.16 -31.62 10.02
C PHE A 253 -20.45 -30.27 9.95
N ASN A 254 -19.25 -30.19 10.51
CA ASN A 254 -18.42 -28.99 10.44
C ASN A 254 -17.34 -29.19 9.37
N SER A 255 -17.13 -28.19 8.54
CA SER A 255 -16.11 -28.22 7.50
C SER A 255 -15.48 -26.86 7.31
N LYS A 256 -14.25 -26.87 6.79
CA LYS A 256 -13.47 -25.68 6.45
C LYS A 256 -12.96 -25.83 5.02
N ILE A 257 -13.31 -24.90 4.16
CA ILE A 257 -12.70 -24.74 2.83
C ILE A 257 -11.56 -23.76 2.97
N VAL A 258 -10.38 -24.17 2.51
CA VAL A 258 -9.20 -23.30 2.39
C VAL A 258 -8.93 -23.16 0.89
N PHE A 259 -8.90 -21.92 0.42
CA PHE A 259 -8.56 -21.59 -0.96
C PHE A 259 -7.05 -21.39 -1.05
N CYS A 260 -6.38 -22.35 -1.71
CA CYS A 260 -4.98 -22.23 -2.07
C CYS A 260 -4.78 -21.27 -3.24
#